data_AF-A0A3E0QQ48-F1
#
_entry.id   AF-A0A3E0QQ48-F1
#
_cell.length_a   1.000
_cell.length_b   1.000
_cell.length_c   1.000
_cell.angle_alpha   90.00
_cell.angle_beta   90.00
_cell.angle_gamma   90.00
#
_symmetry.space_group_name_H-M   'P 1'
#
loop_
_entity.id
_entity.type
_entity.pdbx_description
1 polymer ?
#
loop_
_entity_poly.entity_id
_entity_poly.type
_entity_poly.pdbx_seq_one_letter_code
_entity_poly.pdbx_strand_id
1 'polypeptide(L)' 'MSTSGNAPTYRTLLQILEVLDKEQLDCVPTVYCSATDEYLPIDRFVFASGQNQVLDTDHPYFQIDA' A
#
# COMPACT_ATOMS: atom_id res chain seq x y z
N MET A 1 18.48 8.41 7.98
CA MET A 1 18.74 7.61 9.19
C MET A 1 17.83 6.39 9.13
N SER A 2 18.38 5.21 8.84
CA SER A 2 17.63 3.97 8.78
C SER A 2 17.38 3.48 10.19
N THR A 3 16.23 3.82 10.77
CA THR A 3 15.77 3.14 11.98
C THR A 3 15.26 1.77 11.54
N SER A 4 15.95 0.72 11.96
CA SER A 4 15.39 -0.63 12.00
C SER A 4 14.19 -0.60 12.95
N GLY A 5 13.03 -0.22 12.41
CA GLY A 5 11.81 -0.03 13.18
C GLY A 5 11.36 -1.37 13.71
N ASN A 6 11.36 -1.51 15.03
CA ASN A 6 10.75 -2.64 15.70
C ASN A 6 9.27 -2.66 15.28
N ALA A 7 8.90 -3.57 14.39
CA ALA A 7 7.52 -3.67 13.91
C ALA A 7 6.60 -3.83 15.11
N PRO A 8 5.49 -3.07 15.20
CA PRO A 8 4.59 -3.14 16.35
C PRO A 8 4.10 -4.57 16.52
N THR A 9 4.05 -5.05 17.77
CA THR A 9 3.39 -6.33 18.05
C THR A 9 1.93 -6.25 17.62
N TYR A 10 1.30 -7.38 17.29
CA TYR A 10 -0.11 -7.43 16.88
C TYR A 10 -1.04 -6.66 17.82
N ARG A 11 -0.79 -6.75 19.14
CA ARG A 11 -1.54 -6.02 20.17
C ARG A 11 -1.34 -4.50 20.05
N THR A 12 -0.10 -4.06 19.86
CA THR A 12 0.23 -2.64 19.70
C THR A 12 -0.39 -2.07 18.43
N LEU A 13 -0.42 -2.86 17.35
CA LEU A 13 -1.07 -2.47 16.10
C LEU A 13 -2.57 -2.26 16.30
N LEU A 14 -3.27 -3.19 16.96
CA LEU A 14 -4.70 -3.04 17.24
C LEU A 14 -5.01 -1.78 18.05
N GLN A 15 -4.23 -1.49 19.08
CA GLN A 15 -4.42 -0.28 19.90
C GLN A 15 -4.20 1.02 19.11
N ILE A 16 -3.31 1.01 18.11
CA ILE A 16 -3.10 2.15 17.22
C ILE A 16 -4.32 2.31 16.30
N LEU A 17 -4.79 1.22 15.70
CA LEU A 17 -5.92 1.23 14.78
C LEU A 17 -7.24 1.63 15.46
N GLU A 18 -7.44 1.29 16.74
CA GLU A 18 -8.64 1.65 17.51
C GLU A 18 -8.79 3.15 17.78
N VAL A 19 -7.70 3.93 17.67
CA VAL A 19 -7.70 5.38 17.95
C VAL A 19 -7.88 6.20 16.66
N LEU A 20 -7.71 5.58 15.50
CA LEU A 20 -7.88 6.24 14.20
C LEU A 20 -9.36 6.38 13.85
N ASP A 21 -9.75 7.52 13.28
CA ASP A 21 -11.08 7.68 12.73
C ASP A 21 -11.26 6.83 11.45
N LYS A 22 -12.52 6.65 11.02
CA LYS A 22 -12.80 5.78 9.86
C LYS A 22 -12.10 6.29 8.62
N GLU A 23 -11.99 7.60 8.46
CA GLU A 23 -11.36 8.28 7.35
C GLU A 23 -9.83 8.05 7.33
N GLN A 24 -9.18 7.98 8.50
CA GLN A 24 -7.76 7.62 8.65
C GLN A 24 -7.51 6.13 8.44
N LEU A 25 -8.45 5.27 8.85
CA LEU A 25 -8.42 3.84 8.53
C LEU A 25 -8.68 3.57 7.04
N ASP A 26 -9.43 4.45 6.39
CA ASP A 26 -9.75 4.45 4.96
C ASP A 26 -8.64 5.14 4.14
N CYS A 27 -7.38 5.03 4.59
CA CYS A 27 -6.22 5.46 3.82
C CYS A 27 -6.05 4.56 2.59
N VAL A 28 -6.85 4.81 1.56
CA VAL A 28 -6.61 4.31 0.21
C VAL A 28 -5.27 4.90 -0.24
N PRO A 29 -4.23 4.07 -0.41
CA PRO A 29 -2.94 4.59 -0.82
C PRO A 29 -3.10 5.21 -2.21
N THR A 30 -2.57 6.42 -2.40
CA THR A 30 -2.64 7.15 -3.66
C THR A 30 -1.25 7.32 -4.26
N VAL A 31 -1.19 7.32 -5.59
CA VAL A 31 0.04 7.58 -6.36
C VAL A 31 -0.16 8.85 -7.17
N TYR A 32 0.80 9.76 -7.10
CA TYR A 32 0.80 10.94 -7.95
C TYR A 32 1.17 10.56 -9.39
N CYS A 33 0.28 10.86 -10.34
CA CYS A 33 0.48 10.67 -11.77
C CYS A 33 0.86 12.00 -12.43
N SER A 34 2.14 12.16 -12.81
CA SER A 34 2.64 13.40 -13.40
C SER A 34 2.10 13.69 -14.80
N ALA A 35 1.57 12.69 -15.51
CA ALA A 35 0.99 12.87 -16.83
C ALA A 35 -0.39 13.57 -16.80
N THR A 36 -1.16 13.35 -15.73
CA THR A 36 -2.49 13.94 -15.53
C THR A 36 -2.51 15.01 -14.45
N ASP A 37 -1.41 15.17 -13.70
CA ASP A 37 -1.29 16.08 -12.54
C ASP A 37 -2.31 15.78 -11.42
N GLU A 38 -2.61 14.49 -11.23
CA GLU A 38 -3.63 14.02 -10.29
C GLU A 38 -3.08 12.93 -9.35
N TYR A 39 -3.72 12.78 -8.19
CA TYR A 39 -3.49 11.66 -7.28
C TYR A 39 -4.51 10.57 -7.57
N LEU A 40 -4.03 9.40 -8.01
CA LEU A 40 -4.88 8.26 -8.34
C LEU A 40 -4.87 7.23 -7.21
N PRO A 41 -6.03 6.73 -6.76
CA PRO A 41 -6.09 5.66 -5.77
C PRO A 41 -5.51 4.36 -6.32
N ILE A 42 -4.80 3.61 -5.48
CA ILE A 42 -4.36 2.26 -5.83
C ILE A 42 -5.53 1.30 -5.58
N ASP A 43 -6.01 0.66 -6.64
CA ASP A 43 -7.11 -0.31 -6.55
C ASP A 43 -6.62 -1.67 -6.06
N ARG A 44 -5.47 -2.13 -6.56
CA ARG A 44 -4.95 -3.46 -6.23
C ARG A 44 -3.43 -3.57 -6.35
N PHE A 45 -2.87 -4.49 -5.57
CA PHE A 45 -1.48 -4.92 -5.68
C PHE A 45 -1.43 -6.19 -6.55
N VAL A 46 -0.64 -6.16 -7.61
CA VAL A 46 -0.45 -7.29 -8.53
C VAL A 46 0.89 -7.94 -8.22
N PHE A 47 0.83 -9.19 -7.77
CA PHE A 47 2.00 -10.03 -7.53
C PHE A 47 2.30 -10.88 -8.76
N ALA A 48 3.53 -11.39 -8.84
CA ALA A 48 3.89 -12.39 -9.81
C ALA A 48 2.92 -13.59 -9.70
N SER A 49 2.38 -14.01 -10.84
CA SER A 49 1.52 -15.18 -10.94
C SER A 49 1.95 -16.01 -12.15
N GLY A 50 1.42 -17.22 -12.30
CA GLY A 50 1.77 -18.09 -13.43
C GLY A 50 1.54 -17.46 -14.82
N GLN A 51 0.70 -16.43 -14.91
CA GLN A 51 0.42 -15.66 -16.13
C GLN A 51 1.36 -14.45 -16.33
N ASN A 52 2.01 -13.96 -15.28
CA ASN A 52 2.87 -12.77 -15.27
C ASN A 52 4.25 -13.10 -14.67
N GLN A 53 4.97 -14.03 -15.31
CA GLN A 53 6.24 -14.58 -14.81
C GLN A 53 7.44 -13.61 -14.93
N VAL A 54 7.26 -12.47 -15.58
CA VAL A 54 8.29 -11.41 -15.67
C VAL A 54 8.30 -10.50 -14.45
N LEU A 55 7.26 -10.57 -13.60
CA LEU A 55 7.20 -9.82 -12.36
C LEU A 55 7.95 -10.58 -11.28
N ASP A 56 8.65 -9.85 -10.42
CA ASP A 56 9.33 -10.45 -9.28
C ASP A 56 8.29 -10.85 -8.21
N THR A 57 8.45 -12.03 -7.63
CA THR A 57 7.55 -12.57 -6.59
C THR A 57 7.56 -11.72 -5.33
N ASP A 58 8.68 -11.09 -5.02
CA ASP A 58 8.87 -10.29 -3.79
C ASP A 58 8.64 -8.79 -4.01
N HIS A 59 8.47 -8.35 -5.26
CA HIS A 59 8.25 -6.95 -5.62
C HIS A 59 6.96 -6.77 -6.43
N PRO A 60 5.80 -6.58 -5.74
CA PRO A 60 4.53 -6.34 -6.41
C PRO A 60 4.50 -4.98 -7.11
N TYR A 61 3.62 -4.85 -8.10
CA TYR A 61 3.32 -3.60 -8.79
C TYR A 61 1.93 -3.12 -8.42
N PHE A 62 1.75 -1.79 -8.37
CA PHE A 62 0.44 -1.19 -8.14
C PHE A 62 -0.32 -1.14 -9.46
N GLN A 63 -1.58 -1.57 -9.43
CA GLN A 63 -2.51 -1.32 -10.50
C GLN A 63 -3.45 -0.19 -10.07
N ILE A 64 -3.61 0.75 -10.99
CA ILE A 64 -4.47 1.92 -10.90
C ILE A 64 -5.44 1.79 -12.07
N ASP A 65 -6.75 1.81 -11.82
CA ASP A 65 -7.77 1.86 -12.84
C ASP A 65 -8.06 3.36 -13.11
N ALA A 66 -7.49 3.87 -14.22
CA ALA A 66 -7.64 5.26 -14.67
C ALA A 66 -8.94 5.48 -15.47
#